data_AF-A0A8B8CHP8-F1
#
_entry.id   AF-A0A8B8CHP8-F1
#
_cell.length_a   1.000
_cell.length_b   1.000
_cell.length_c   1.000
_cell.angle_alpha   90.00
_cell.angle_beta   90.00
_cell.angle_gamma   90.00
#
_symmetry.space_group_name_H-M   'P 1'
#
loop_
_entity.id
_entity.type
_entity.pdbx_description
1 polymer ?
#
loop_
_entity_poly.entity_id
_entity_poly.type
_entity_poly.pdbx_seq_one_letter_code
_entity_poly.pdbx_strand_id
1 'polypeptide(L)'
;MGYFFLFSMKLVLCGVLAFLTGEVNTAAICSEPSNLAEQYSQYMANGTESNMREYLESSTTNSMVSDEEEEVIYGNKICPASIKSITTDPKSSVFERTTCPYFLVASHLSTRYPKIITEARCKCMRCVPLDENAQSDQTRCEPVYRPVRVLFRTGSCVNGVYQYVPSVHMKQEGCTCVRATEALSGSGPTSNDDPPPM
;
A
#
# COMPACT_ATOMS: atom_id res chain seq x y z
N MET A 1 -25.65 -40.19 59.36
CA MET A 1 -24.26 -39.69 59.43
C MET A 1 -23.50 -40.25 58.25
N GLY A 2 -22.89 -39.42 57.39
CA GLY A 2 -21.85 -39.91 56.47
C GLY A 2 -21.72 -39.21 55.12
N TYR A 3 -22.82 -38.93 54.40
CA TYR A 3 -22.71 -38.65 52.95
C TYR A 3 -23.13 -37.25 52.48
N PHE A 4 -23.70 -36.41 53.36
CA PHE A 4 -24.13 -35.06 52.95
C PHE A 4 -23.08 -33.97 53.15
N PHE A 5 -22.07 -34.19 54.00
CA PHE A 5 -21.01 -33.21 54.27
C PHE A 5 -19.83 -33.26 53.28
N LEU A 6 -19.70 -34.34 52.51
CA LEU A 6 -18.57 -34.52 51.58
C LEU A 6 -18.76 -33.85 50.22
N PHE A 7 -19.97 -33.44 49.86
CA PHE A 7 -20.24 -32.79 48.57
C PHE A 7 -20.02 -31.26 48.59
N SER A 8 -20.30 -30.59 49.71
CA SER A 8 -20.11 -29.12 49.77
C SER A 8 -18.63 -28.71 49.87
N MET A 9 -17.76 -29.59 50.38
CA MET A 9 -16.33 -29.30 50.54
C MET A 9 -15.51 -29.49 49.26
N LYS A 10 -16.03 -30.23 48.25
CA LYS A 10 -15.42 -30.34 46.93
C LYS A 10 -15.74 -29.16 46.01
N LEU A 11 -16.93 -28.57 46.15
CA LEU A 11 -17.35 -27.40 45.36
C LEU A 11 -16.58 -26.13 45.76
N VAL A 12 -16.26 -25.96 47.05
CA VAL A 12 -15.49 -24.80 47.52
C VAL A 12 -14.01 -24.90 47.15
N LEU A 13 -13.42 -26.11 47.12
CA LEU A 13 -12.00 -26.27 46.74
C LEU A 13 -11.76 -26.11 45.22
N CYS A 14 -12.74 -26.47 44.37
CA CYS A 14 -12.64 -26.22 42.93
C CYS A 14 -12.88 -24.76 42.56
N GLY A 15 -13.69 -24.04 43.34
CA GLY A 15 -13.94 -22.61 43.15
C GLY A 15 -12.74 -21.73 43.47
N VAL A 16 -11.89 -22.12 44.44
CA VAL A 16 -10.69 -21.34 44.81
C VAL A 16 -9.48 -21.62 43.91
N LEU A 17 -9.39 -22.83 43.32
CA LEU A 17 -8.31 -23.17 42.38
C LEU A 17 -8.50 -22.59 40.97
N ALA A 18 -9.72 -22.20 40.59
CA ALA A 18 -9.98 -21.57 39.30
C ALA A 18 -9.59 -20.07 39.24
N PHE A 19 -9.25 -19.45 40.38
CA PHE A 19 -8.80 -18.04 40.42
C PHE A 19 -7.27 -17.85 40.34
N LEU A 20 -6.48 -18.92 40.30
CA LEU A 20 -5.01 -18.83 40.27
C LEU A 20 -4.37 -19.07 38.89
N THR A 21 -5.15 -19.30 37.86
CA THR A 21 -4.67 -19.28 36.47
C THR A 21 -5.49 -18.30 35.66
N GLY A 22 -5.57 -17.06 36.15
CA GLY A 22 -5.70 -15.94 35.24
C GLY A 22 -4.39 -15.85 34.46
N GLU A 23 -4.27 -16.61 33.37
CA GLU A 23 -3.38 -16.24 32.28
C GLU A 23 -3.91 -14.89 31.78
N VAL A 24 -3.44 -13.81 32.42
CA VAL A 24 -3.43 -12.51 31.79
C VAL A 24 -2.58 -12.75 30.57
N ASN A 25 -3.24 -12.95 29.43
CA ASN A 25 -2.63 -12.82 28.12
C ASN A 25 -2.20 -11.35 28.05
N THR A 26 -1.08 -11.04 28.71
CA THR A 26 -0.32 -9.83 28.42
C THR A 26 0.20 -10.08 27.03
N ALA A 27 -0.64 -9.78 26.03
CA ALA A 27 -0.14 -9.46 24.71
C ALA A 27 1.00 -8.47 24.99
N ALA A 28 2.24 -8.92 24.81
CA ALA A 28 3.39 -8.11 25.13
C ALA A 28 3.18 -6.78 24.42
N ILE A 29 3.12 -5.69 25.18
CA ILE A 29 2.97 -4.36 24.59
C ILE A 29 4.32 -4.10 23.93
N CYS A 30 4.38 -4.32 22.63
CA CYS A 30 5.59 -4.17 21.85
C CYS A 30 5.75 -2.71 21.45
N SER A 31 6.92 -2.14 21.72
CA SER A 31 7.28 -0.80 21.31
C SER A 31 8.18 -0.82 20.08
N GLU A 32 8.24 0.32 19.39
CA GLU A 32 9.21 0.54 18.32
C GLU A 32 10.65 0.53 18.89
N PRO A 33 11.65 0.05 18.13
CA PRO A 33 13.05 0.23 18.49
C PRO A 33 13.41 1.72 18.58
N SER A 34 14.11 2.11 19.65
CA SER A 34 14.56 3.51 19.82
C SER A 34 15.57 3.95 18.76
N ASN A 35 16.32 3.01 18.18
CA ASN A 35 17.34 3.23 17.16
C ASN A 35 16.85 2.93 15.72
N LEU A 36 15.53 2.80 15.49
CA LEU A 36 14.99 2.43 14.18
C LEU A 36 15.41 3.39 13.06
N ALA A 37 15.49 4.69 13.35
CA ALA A 37 15.95 5.71 12.40
C ALA A 37 17.43 5.51 12.01
N GLU A 38 18.28 5.13 12.98
CA GLU A 38 19.70 4.86 12.75
C GLU A 38 19.89 3.54 12.00
N GLN A 39 19.12 2.51 12.34
CA GLN A 39 19.12 1.25 11.58
C GLN A 39 18.77 1.50 10.11
N TYR A 40 17.78 2.34 9.84
CA TYR A 40 17.40 2.72 8.48
C TYR A 40 18.51 3.52 7.76
N SER A 41 19.13 4.50 8.43
CA SER A 41 20.19 5.29 7.81
C SER A 41 21.40 4.42 7.44
N GLN A 42 21.77 3.47 8.30
CA GLN A 42 22.82 2.48 8.02
C GLN A 42 22.44 1.57 6.84
N TYR A 43 21.19 1.09 6.79
CA TYR A 43 20.69 0.29 5.67
C TYR A 43 20.73 1.06 4.33
N MET A 44 20.41 2.35 4.35
CA MET A 44 20.50 3.22 3.17
C MET A 44 21.95 3.43 2.74
N ALA A 45 22.88 3.65 3.68
CA ALA A 45 24.30 3.86 3.39
C ALA A 45 25.01 2.61 2.84
N ASN A 46 24.62 1.42 3.29
CA ASN A 46 25.19 0.15 2.83
C ASN A 46 24.64 -0.30 1.47
N GLY A 47 23.79 0.49 0.83
CA GLY A 47 23.17 0.13 -0.43
C GLY A 47 24.04 0.33 -1.66
N THR A 48 24.45 -0.76 -2.31
CA THR A 48 24.97 -0.71 -3.68
C THR A 48 23.84 -0.72 -4.71
N GLU A 49 24.06 -0.06 -5.85
CA GLU A 49 23.11 0.04 -6.98
C GLU A 49 22.75 -1.33 -7.58
N SER A 50 23.66 -2.30 -7.46
CA SER A 50 23.49 -3.70 -7.91
C SER A 50 22.31 -4.42 -7.24
N ASN A 51 22.00 -4.09 -5.98
CA ASN A 51 21.01 -4.83 -5.20
C ASN A 51 19.57 -4.44 -5.59
N MET A 52 19.34 -3.30 -6.27
CA MET A 52 17.98 -2.86 -6.62
C MET A 52 17.33 -3.70 -7.72
N ARG A 53 18.11 -4.31 -8.64
CA ARG A 53 17.55 -5.21 -9.67
C ARG A 53 17.00 -6.50 -9.06
N GLU A 54 17.68 -7.04 -8.06
CA GLU A 54 17.27 -8.25 -7.34
C GLU A 54 15.92 -8.08 -6.61
N TYR A 55 15.60 -6.87 -6.15
CA TYR A 55 14.31 -6.58 -5.49
C TYR A 55 13.14 -6.35 -6.46
N LEU A 56 13.38 -5.98 -7.72
CA LEU A 56 12.31 -5.85 -8.71
C LEU A 56 11.68 -7.23 -9.00
N GLU A 57 12.47 -8.29 -8.96
CA GLU A 57 12.04 -9.66 -9.24
C GLU A 57 11.31 -10.31 -8.05
N SER A 58 11.60 -9.90 -6.81
CA SER A 58 10.95 -10.44 -5.60
C SER A 58 9.62 -9.76 -5.22
N SER A 59 9.24 -8.70 -5.93
CA SER A 59 8.13 -7.80 -5.55
C SER A 59 6.71 -8.35 -5.79
N THR A 60 6.54 -9.64 -6.07
CA THR A 60 5.23 -10.26 -6.32
C THR A 60 4.54 -10.86 -5.10
N THR A 61 5.10 -10.74 -3.89
CA THR A 61 4.44 -11.24 -2.68
C THR A 61 4.62 -10.29 -1.51
N ASN A 62 3.73 -9.31 -1.38
CA ASN A 62 3.30 -8.76 -0.09
C ASN A 62 2.00 -7.98 -0.28
N SER A 63 0.96 -8.69 -0.71
CA SER A 63 -0.42 -8.23 -0.58
C SER A 63 -0.96 -8.79 0.72
N MET A 64 -1.05 -7.97 1.76
CA MET A 64 -2.07 -7.96 2.83
C MET A 64 -1.64 -6.88 3.83
N VAL A 65 -1.99 -5.63 3.56
CA VAL A 65 -1.80 -4.54 4.53
C VAL A 65 -3.13 -3.82 4.67
N SER A 66 -3.86 -4.13 5.74
CA SER A 66 -5.18 -3.58 6.07
C SER A 66 -5.14 -2.17 6.67
N ASP A 67 -3.93 -1.68 6.99
CA ASP A 67 -3.73 -0.50 7.85
C ASP A 67 -3.08 0.67 7.09
N GLU A 68 -3.07 0.63 5.75
CA GLU A 68 -2.52 1.73 4.96
C GLU A 68 -3.56 2.85 4.83
N GLU A 69 -3.25 3.99 5.44
CA GLU A 69 -4.08 5.20 5.42
C GLU A 69 -3.48 6.21 4.44
N GLU A 70 -4.32 6.89 3.67
CA GLU A 70 -3.89 7.90 2.70
C GLU A 70 -4.53 9.26 2.94
N GLU A 71 -3.71 10.30 2.99
CA GLU A 71 -4.16 11.69 3.06
C GLU A 71 -3.72 12.46 1.80
N VAL A 72 -4.64 13.20 1.16
CA VAL A 72 -4.28 14.05 0.01
C VAL A 72 -3.50 15.26 0.50
N ILE A 73 -2.26 15.42 0.02
CA ILE A 73 -1.38 16.53 0.43
C ILE A 73 -1.18 17.58 -0.67
N TYR A 74 -1.48 17.24 -1.94
CA TYR A 74 -1.37 18.18 -3.05
C TYR A 74 -2.33 17.84 -4.18
N GLY A 75 -3.01 18.86 -4.72
CA GLY A 75 -3.92 18.73 -5.84
C GLY A 75 -5.30 18.23 -5.43
N ASN A 76 -6.03 17.66 -6.39
CA ASN A 76 -7.38 17.12 -6.20
C ASN A 76 -7.56 15.86 -7.05
N LYS A 77 -8.64 15.11 -6.79
CA LYS A 77 -8.93 13.84 -7.47
C LYS A 77 -9.68 14.01 -8.80
N ILE A 78 -9.90 15.23 -9.27
CA ILE A 78 -10.78 15.51 -10.42
C ILE A 78 -9.99 15.33 -11.71
N CYS A 79 -10.48 14.45 -12.59
CA CYS A 79 -9.95 14.30 -13.94
C CYS A 79 -10.44 15.47 -14.84
N PRO A 80 -9.54 16.26 -15.43
CA PRO A 80 -9.93 17.31 -16.38
C PRO A 80 -10.35 16.71 -17.74
N ALA A 81 -11.29 17.36 -18.42
CA ALA A 81 -11.73 16.96 -19.76
C ALA A 81 -10.67 17.26 -20.85
N SER A 82 -9.92 18.34 -20.68
CA SER A 82 -8.77 18.69 -21.52
C SER A 82 -7.68 19.37 -20.68
N ILE A 83 -6.43 19.32 -21.15
CA ILE A 83 -5.31 20.02 -20.49
C ILE A 83 -5.02 21.40 -21.10
N LYS A 84 -5.70 21.85 -22.17
CA LYS A 84 -5.41 23.11 -22.86
C LYS A 84 -5.25 24.31 -21.92
N SER A 85 -6.30 24.63 -21.16
CA SER A 85 -6.33 25.79 -20.28
C SER A 85 -5.30 25.68 -19.15
N ILE A 86 -5.05 24.46 -18.67
CA ILE A 86 -4.05 24.16 -17.65
C ILE A 86 -2.65 24.40 -18.21
N THR A 87 -2.35 23.91 -19.42
CA THR A 87 -1.02 24.08 -20.05
C THR A 87 -0.63 25.52 -20.31
N THR A 88 -1.61 26.40 -20.51
CA THR A 88 -1.40 27.84 -20.72
C THR A 88 -1.27 28.65 -19.43
N ASP A 89 -1.65 28.08 -18.28
CA ASP A 89 -1.49 28.76 -16.99
C ASP A 89 -0.04 28.60 -16.49
N PRO A 90 0.74 29.69 -16.35
CA PRO A 90 2.12 29.62 -15.88
C PRO A 90 2.25 29.14 -14.41
N LYS A 91 1.16 29.15 -13.63
CA LYS A 91 1.15 28.68 -12.24
C LYS A 91 0.84 27.18 -12.11
N SER A 92 0.40 26.55 -13.19
CA SER A 92 0.04 25.14 -13.17
C SER A 92 1.25 24.23 -12.96
N SER A 93 1.10 23.27 -12.06
CA SER A 93 2.17 22.32 -11.75
C SER A 93 2.39 21.33 -12.90
N VAL A 94 3.55 20.67 -12.87
CA VAL A 94 3.82 19.55 -13.80
C VAL A 94 2.80 18.43 -13.63
N PHE A 95 2.29 18.22 -12.42
CA PHE A 95 1.33 17.15 -12.11
C PHE A 95 -0.06 17.37 -12.73
N GLU A 96 -0.38 18.62 -13.07
CA GLU A 96 -1.66 19.00 -13.68
C GLU A 96 -1.56 19.13 -15.21
N ARG A 97 -0.38 19.51 -15.73
CA ARG A 97 -0.15 19.72 -17.16
C ARG A 97 0.21 18.48 -17.96
N THR A 98 0.54 17.37 -17.31
CA THR A 98 0.79 16.09 -17.98
C THR A 98 -0.50 15.54 -18.61
N THR A 99 -0.38 14.75 -19.67
CA THR A 99 -1.51 14.03 -20.28
C THR A 99 -2.10 12.95 -19.34
N CYS A 100 -1.40 12.61 -18.26
CA CYS A 100 -1.94 11.79 -17.18
C CYS A 100 -1.83 12.51 -15.84
N PRO A 101 -2.72 13.47 -15.56
CA PRO A 101 -2.68 14.25 -14.33
C PRO A 101 -2.73 13.36 -13.10
N TYR A 102 -1.99 13.74 -12.05
CA TYR A 102 -1.98 13.05 -10.78
C TYR A 102 -2.02 14.02 -9.60
N PHE A 103 -2.36 13.51 -8.43
CA PHE A 103 -2.30 14.20 -7.15
C PHE A 103 -1.36 13.46 -6.21
N LEU A 104 -0.89 14.13 -5.15
CA LEU A 104 0.00 13.50 -4.17
C LEU A 104 -0.77 13.15 -2.90
N VAL A 105 -0.48 11.96 -2.37
CA VAL A 105 -0.94 11.49 -1.07
C VAL A 105 0.23 11.24 -0.14
N ALA A 106 0.03 11.39 1.16
CA ALA A 106 0.87 10.79 2.18
C ALA A 106 0.28 9.41 2.53
N SER A 107 0.97 8.34 2.14
CA SER A 107 0.64 6.96 2.52
C SER A 107 1.29 6.67 3.88
N HIS A 108 0.47 6.44 4.88
CA HIS A 108 0.90 6.07 6.22
C HIS A 108 0.71 4.56 6.44
N LEU A 109 1.81 3.89 6.80
CA LEU A 109 1.81 2.49 7.16
C LEU A 109 2.59 2.27 8.46
N SER A 110 1.88 1.87 9.52
CA SER A 110 2.43 1.69 10.86
C SER A 110 3.52 0.62 10.96
N THR A 111 3.52 -0.36 10.05
CA THR A 111 4.42 -1.52 10.02
C THR A 111 5.65 -1.30 9.14
N ARG A 112 5.89 -0.08 8.69
CA ARG A 112 6.99 0.27 7.78
C ARG A 112 7.78 1.45 8.34
N TYR A 113 9.08 1.49 8.05
CA TYR A 113 9.91 2.67 8.24
C TYR A 113 10.57 3.09 6.91
N PRO A 114 10.42 4.35 6.48
CA PRO A 114 9.59 5.38 7.09
C PRO A 114 8.09 5.03 7.03
N LYS A 115 7.35 5.46 8.07
CA LYS A 115 5.90 5.20 8.19
C LYS A 115 5.14 5.91 7.08
N ILE A 116 5.52 7.15 6.80
CA ILE A 116 4.91 7.98 5.77
C ILE A 116 5.78 7.96 4.51
N ILE A 117 5.17 7.64 3.37
CA ILE A 117 5.75 7.79 2.05
C ILE A 117 4.81 8.64 1.20
N THR A 118 5.33 9.70 0.59
CA THR A 118 4.56 10.50 -0.37
C THR A 118 4.44 9.75 -1.70
N GLU A 119 3.23 9.59 -2.22
CA GLU A 119 2.99 8.88 -3.47
C GLU A 119 2.07 9.65 -4.41
N ALA A 120 2.19 9.40 -5.71
CA ALA A 120 1.26 9.90 -6.71
C ALA A 120 0.04 8.98 -6.81
N ARG A 121 -1.12 9.54 -7.20
CA ARG A 121 -2.32 8.80 -7.59
C ARG A 121 -2.88 9.41 -8.87
N CYS A 122 -3.17 8.58 -9.87
CA CYS A 122 -3.66 9.07 -11.16
C CYS A 122 -5.08 9.63 -11.01
N LYS A 123 -5.32 10.83 -11.56
CA LYS A 123 -6.67 11.44 -11.56
C LYS A 123 -7.59 10.76 -12.59
N CYS A 124 -7.02 10.30 -13.69
CA CYS A 124 -7.74 9.83 -14.85
C CYS A 124 -7.41 8.37 -15.15
N MET A 125 -8.37 7.64 -15.72
CA MET A 125 -8.14 6.31 -16.28
C MET A 125 -7.59 6.38 -17.72
N ARG A 126 -8.06 7.35 -18.50
CA ARG A 126 -7.62 7.61 -19.88
C ARG A 126 -6.72 8.83 -19.93
N CYS A 127 -5.83 8.88 -20.92
CA CYS A 127 -5.03 10.08 -21.11
C CYS A 127 -5.91 11.24 -21.52
N VAL A 128 -5.62 12.40 -20.94
CA VAL A 128 -6.35 13.63 -21.20
C VAL A 128 -5.80 14.27 -22.48
N PRO A 129 -6.66 14.55 -23.47
CA PRO A 129 -6.24 15.21 -24.69
C PRO A 129 -5.89 16.67 -24.45
N LEU A 130 -5.15 17.25 -25.41
CA LEU A 130 -4.91 18.69 -25.42
C LEU A 130 -6.23 19.45 -25.58
N ASP A 131 -7.07 19.08 -26.55
CA ASP A 131 -8.38 19.68 -26.82
C ASP A 131 -9.52 18.70 -26.47
N GLU A 132 -10.66 19.20 -25.99
CA GLU A 132 -11.79 18.38 -25.51
C GLU A 132 -12.38 17.41 -26.56
N ASN A 133 -12.19 17.69 -27.85
CA ASN A 133 -12.73 16.89 -28.95
C ASN A 133 -11.77 15.82 -29.49
N ALA A 134 -10.55 15.72 -28.94
CA ALA A 134 -9.59 14.70 -29.36
C ALA A 134 -9.80 13.43 -28.52
N GLN A 135 -10.45 12.43 -29.11
CA GLN A 135 -10.75 11.17 -28.45
C GLN A 135 -9.48 10.33 -28.30
N SER A 136 -9.28 9.73 -27.12
CA SER A 136 -8.08 8.96 -26.77
C SER A 136 -8.42 7.50 -26.43
N ASP A 137 -9.23 6.84 -27.25
CA ASP A 137 -9.82 5.51 -26.95
C ASP A 137 -8.80 4.37 -26.86
N GLN A 138 -7.57 4.60 -27.33
CA GLN A 138 -6.50 3.61 -27.30
C GLN A 138 -5.39 3.95 -26.29
N THR A 139 -5.62 4.88 -25.37
CA THR A 139 -4.62 5.21 -24.35
C THR A 139 -5.20 5.23 -22.94
N ARG A 140 -4.32 4.98 -21.97
CA ARG A 140 -4.65 4.89 -20.56
C ARG A 140 -3.55 5.48 -19.71
N CYS A 141 -3.93 5.97 -18.55
CA CYS A 141 -3.00 6.43 -17.54
C CYS A 141 -2.60 5.27 -16.65
N GLU A 142 -1.30 4.99 -16.61
CA GLU A 142 -0.75 3.95 -15.75
C GLU A 142 0.18 4.57 -14.70
N PRO A 143 0.16 4.05 -13.46
CA PRO A 143 1.09 4.43 -12.42
C PRO A 143 2.54 4.07 -12.83
N VAL A 144 3.47 4.96 -12.54
CA VAL A 144 4.91 4.69 -12.67
C VAL A 144 5.45 4.38 -11.28
N TYR A 145 5.94 3.16 -11.09
CA TYR A 145 6.49 2.71 -9.82
C TYR A 145 8.01 2.83 -9.80
N ARG A 146 8.55 3.18 -8.63
CA ARG A 146 9.97 3.13 -8.33
C ARG A 146 10.19 2.30 -7.06
N PRO A 147 11.12 1.34 -7.06
CA PRO A 147 11.49 0.65 -5.84
C PRO A 147 12.19 1.62 -4.88
N VAL A 148 11.70 1.68 -3.65
CA VAL A 148 12.35 2.41 -2.55
C VAL A 148 12.65 1.47 -1.40
N ARG A 149 13.80 1.66 -0.78
CA ARG A 149 14.25 0.87 0.37
C ARG A 149 13.46 1.26 1.61
N VAL A 150 13.01 0.26 2.36
CA VAL A 150 12.26 0.45 3.61
C VAL A 150 12.66 -0.63 4.61
N LEU A 151 12.34 -0.42 5.89
CA LEU A 151 12.32 -1.48 6.88
C LEU A 151 10.86 -1.90 7.11
N PHE A 152 10.58 -3.19 7.06
CA PHE A 152 9.25 -3.73 7.38
C PHE A 152 9.27 -4.45 8.73
N ARG A 153 8.25 -4.17 9.53
CA ARG A 153 8.00 -4.77 10.84
C ARG A 153 7.62 -6.23 10.63
N THR A 154 8.35 -7.12 11.27
CA THR A 154 8.02 -8.54 11.33
C THR A 154 6.90 -8.79 12.35
N GLY A 155 6.34 -10.01 12.37
CA GLY A 155 5.44 -10.45 13.45
C GLY A 155 6.16 -10.72 14.77
N SER A 156 7.50 -10.62 14.81
CA SER A 156 8.31 -10.94 15.98
C SER A 156 8.46 -9.73 16.90
N CYS A 157 8.27 -9.99 18.19
CA CYS A 157 8.53 -9.04 19.26
C CYS A 157 9.45 -9.70 20.29
N VAL A 158 10.66 -9.18 20.41
CA VAL A 158 11.71 -9.75 21.26
C VAL A 158 12.02 -8.75 22.36
N ASN A 159 11.93 -9.18 23.61
CA ASN A 159 12.13 -8.32 24.79
C ASN A 159 11.25 -7.05 24.78
N GLY A 160 10.02 -7.15 24.28
CA GLY A 160 9.09 -6.02 24.19
C GLY A 160 9.36 -5.05 23.03
N VAL A 161 10.26 -5.39 22.10
CA VAL A 161 10.62 -4.54 20.96
C VAL A 161 10.34 -5.24 19.64
N TYR A 162 9.64 -4.55 18.74
CA TYR A 162 9.37 -5.05 17.40
C TYR A 162 10.66 -5.23 16.59
N GLN A 163 10.73 -6.32 15.83
CA GLN A 163 11.85 -6.59 14.92
C GLN A 163 11.52 -6.13 13.50
N TYR A 164 12.51 -5.57 12.82
CA TYR A 164 12.39 -5.03 11.46
C TYR A 164 13.40 -5.68 10.51
N VAL A 165 13.01 -5.86 9.26
CA VAL A 165 13.86 -6.41 8.21
C VAL A 165 13.96 -5.47 7.00
N PRO A 166 15.13 -5.41 6.32
CA PRO A 166 15.27 -4.76 5.02
C PRO A 166 14.27 -5.28 4.01
N SER A 167 13.66 -4.37 3.26
CA SER A 167 12.70 -4.69 2.20
C SER A 167 12.61 -3.53 1.20
N VAL A 168 11.76 -3.70 0.20
CA VAL A 168 11.48 -2.72 -0.86
C VAL A 168 9.98 -2.47 -0.95
N HIS A 169 9.64 -1.20 -1.07
CA HIS A 169 8.31 -0.70 -1.33
C HIS A 169 8.24 -0.17 -2.77
N MET A 170 7.21 -0.56 -3.53
CA MET A 170 7.00 -0.03 -4.88
C MET A 170 6.23 1.28 -4.79
N LYS A 171 6.98 2.38 -4.69
CA LYS A 171 6.43 3.72 -4.55
C LYS A 171 5.88 4.21 -5.89
N GLN A 172 4.62 4.64 -5.93
CA GLN A 172 4.08 5.31 -7.10
C GLN A 172 4.65 6.74 -7.19
N GLU A 173 5.54 6.99 -8.16
CA GLU A 173 6.20 8.29 -8.36
C GLU A 173 5.38 9.24 -9.23
N GLY A 174 4.52 8.71 -10.09
CA GLY A 174 3.73 9.51 -11.02
C GLY A 174 2.78 8.66 -11.84
N CYS A 175 2.23 9.27 -12.89
CA CYS A 175 1.41 8.59 -13.89
C CYS A 175 1.89 8.96 -15.28
N THR A 176 1.80 8.01 -16.20
CA THR A 176 2.20 8.21 -17.60
C THR A 176 1.13 7.70 -18.55
N CYS A 177 1.11 8.27 -19.75
CA CYS A 177 0.19 7.88 -20.81
C CYS A 177 0.80 6.72 -21.60
N VAL A 178 0.09 5.60 -21.67
CA VAL A 178 0.48 4.43 -22.46
C VAL A 178 -0.60 4.06 -23.45
N ARG A 179 -0.24 3.34 -24.51
CA ARG A 179 -1.22 2.69 -25.38
C ARG A 179 -1.87 1.51 -24.64
N ALA A 180 -3.18 1.35 -24.81
CA ALA A 180 -3.89 0.16 -24.35
C ALA A 180 -3.36 -1.06 -25.12
N THR A 181 -3.07 -2.15 -24.41
CA THR A 181 -2.74 -3.44 -25.04
C THR A 181 -4.02 -4.20 -25.37
N GLU A 182 -3.96 -5.09 -26.36
CA GLU A 182 -5.12 -5.88 -26.82
C GLU A 182 -5.79 -6.68 -25.67
N ALA A 183 -4.99 -7.15 -24.72
CA ALA A 183 -5.46 -7.88 -23.53
C ALA A 183 -6.36 -7.03 -22.59
N LEU A 184 -6.25 -5.70 -22.64
CA LEU A 184 -6.99 -4.77 -21.77
C LEU A 184 -8.06 -4.00 -22.53
N SER A 185 -8.01 -4.00 -23.86
CA SER A 185 -9.07 -3.48 -24.72
C SER A 185 -10.22 -4.47 -24.96
N GLY A 186 -10.13 -5.71 -24.45
CA GLY A 186 -11.04 -6.82 -24.77
C GLY A 186 -12.06 -7.24 -23.71
N SER A 187 -12.20 -6.56 -22.56
CA SER A 187 -13.22 -6.92 -21.55
C SER A 187 -14.55 -6.18 -21.72
N GLY A 188 -15.03 -6.06 -22.96
CA GLY A 188 -16.45 -5.86 -23.27
C GLY A 188 -17.07 -7.23 -23.59
N PRO A 189 -18.35 -7.48 -23.27
CA PRO A 189 -18.97 -8.77 -23.58
C PRO A 189 -18.92 -8.99 -25.09
N THR A 190 -18.19 -10.01 -25.52
CA THR A 190 -18.19 -10.51 -26.89
C THR A 190 -19.59 -11.04 -27.20
N SER A 191 -20.44 -10.20 -27.77
CA SER A 191 -21.64 -10.66 -28.45
C SER A 191 -21.33 -10.80 -29.94
N ASN A 192 -21.56 -12.03 -30.41
CA ASN A 192 -21.79 -12.47 -31.79
C ASN A 192 -20.54 -12.98 -32.53
N ASP A 193 -20.25 -14.26 -32.28
CA ASP A 193 -19.89 -15.21 -33.32
C ASP A 193 -20.98 -15.21 -34.41
N ASP A 194 -20.61 -14.89 -35.65
CA ASP A 194 -21.01 -15.62 -36.86
C ASP A 194 -20.26 -15.07 -38.08
N PRO A 195 -19.52 -15.90 -38.85
CA PRO A 195 -18.95 -15.48 -40.13
C PRO A 195 -20.02 -15.47 -41.24
N PRO A 196 -19.93 -14.58 -42.23
CA PRO A 196 -20.89 -14.54 -43.34
C PRO A 196 -20.72 -15.78 -44.24
N PRO A 197 -21.83 -16.36 -44.74
CA PRO A 197 -21.75 -17.45 -45.71
C PRO A 197 -21.22 -16.93 -47.06
N MET A 198 -20.46 -17.80 -47.74
CA MET A 198 -19.89 -17.59 -49.07
C MET A 198 -20.95 -17.31 -50.14
#